data_AF-A0A7Y5QK46-F1
#
_entry.id   AF-A0A7Y5QK46-F1
#
_cell.length_a   1.000
_cell.length_b   1.000
_cell.length_c   1.000
_cell.angle_alpha   90.00
_cell.angle_beta   90.00
_cell.angle_gamma   90.00
#
_symmetry.space_group_name_H-M   'P 1'
#
loop_
_entity.id
_entity.type
_entity.pdbx_description
1 polymer ?
#
loop_
_entity_poly.entity_id
_entity_poly.type
_entity_poly.pdbx_seq_one_letter_code
_entity_poly.pdbx_strand_id
1 'polypeptide(L)'
;MAIWDKLRTELDRAGKAAQGALDEGKTRLEAFRARQLADKAAQALGYAIFRARQQGTEVDWHTLQRLVNALAEREAEVQRLEKELHGHGTAAPESPPPGEEPRS
;
A
#
# COMPACT_ATOMS: atom_id res chain seq x y z
N MET A 1 11.86 -14.18 39.39
CA MET A 1 12.88 -13.12 39.18
C MET A 1 12.23 -12.05 38.32
N ALA A 2 11.53 -11.09 38.95
CA ALA A 2 10.63 -10.16 38.24
C ALA A 2 11.32 -9.30 37.17
N ILE A 3 12.62 -9.04 37.32
CA ILE A 3 13.41 -8.21 36.38
C ILE A 3 13.65 -8.94 35.05
N TRP A 4 13.97 -10.24 35.08
CA TRP A 4 14.21 -11.03 33.88
C TRP A 4 12.93 -11.27 33.07
N ASP A 5 11.80 -11.48 33.74
CA ASP A 5 10.51 -11.69 33.09
C ASP A 5 9.98 -10.41 32.42
N LYS A 6 10.25 -9.23 33.03
CA LYS A 6 9.92 -7.93 32.44
C LYS A 6 10.74 -7.65 31.17
N LEU A 7 12.05 -7.93 31.21
CA LEU A 7 12.92 -7.76 30.04
C LEU A 7 12.49 -8.64 28.86
N ARG A 8 12.12 -9.90 29.12
CA ARG A 8 11.59 -10.81 28.09
C ARG A 8 10.29 -10.27 27.48
N THR A 9 9.39 -9.78 28.32
CA THR A 9 8.11 -9.20 27.87
C THR A 9 8.31 -7.96 26.99
N GLU A 10 9.25 -7.09 27.35
CA GLU A 10 9.56 -5.89 26.57
C GLU A 10 10.23 -6.24 25.22
N LEU A 11 11.12 -7.24 25.22
CA LEU A 11 11.73 -7.74 23.98
C LEU A 11 10.71 -8.37 23.03
N ASP A 12 9.78 -9.20 23.55
CA ASP A 12 8.71 -9.79 22.75
C ASP A 12 7.77 -8.73 22.16
N ARG A 13 7.46 -7.68 22.93
CA ARG A 13 6.67 -6.54 22.45
C ARG A 13 7.40 -5.76 21.35
N ALA A 14 8.68 -5.48 21.54
CA ALA A 14 9.51 -4.82 20.53
C ALA A 14 9.62 -5.65 19.26
N GLY A 15 9.79 -6.98 19.37
CA GLY A 15 9.83 -7.90 18.23
C GLY A 15 8.53 -7.90 17.43
N LYS A 16 7.37 -7.97 18.10
CA LYS A 16 6.06 -7.89 17.44
C LYS A 16 5.83 -6.54 16.76
N ALA A 17 6.22 -5.44 17.41
CA ALA A 17 6.11 -4.10 16.83
C ALA A 17 7.00 -3.94 15.58
N ALA A 18 8.24 -4.45 15.64
CA ALA A 18 9.15 -4.44 14.50
C ALA A 18 8.62 -5.26 13.32
N GLN A 19 8.06 -6.44 13.59
CA GLN A 19 7.45 -7.27 12.55
C GLN A 19 6.25 -6.57 11.89
N GLY A 20 5.36 -5.97 12.69
CA GLY A 20 4.22 -5.21 12.15
C GLY A 20 4.65 -4.03 11.27
N ALA A 21 5.69 -3.28 11.68
CA ALA A 21 6.23 -2.18 10.88
C ALA A 21 6.88 -2.66 9.57
N LEU A 22 7.56 -3.82 9.58
CA LEU A 22 8.14 -4.42 8.38
C LEU A 22 7.07 -4.89 7.39
N ASP A 23 6.03 -5.56 7.88
CA ASP A 23 4.92 -6.02 7.06
C ASP A 23 4.20 -4.83 6.43
N GLU A 24 3.89 -3.80 7.21
CA GLU A 24 3.27 -2.57 6.70
C GLU A 24 4.19 -1.86 5.68
N GLY A 25 5.50 -1.81 5.94
CA GLY A 25 6.48 -1.25 5.01
C GLY A 25 6.50 -2.00 3.66
N LYS A 26 6.39 -3.33 3.69
CA LYS A 26 6.28 -4.15 2.49
C LYS A 26 4.99 -3.85 1.72
N THR A 27 3.84 -3.82 2.38
CA THR A 27 2.55 -3.51 1.73
C THR A 27 2.56 -2.09 1.14
N ARG A 28 3.16 -1.10 1.82
CA ARG A 28 3.33 0.27 1.29
C ARG A 28 4.17 0.30 0.01
N LEU A 29 5.27 -0.44 0.00
CA LEU A 29 6.14 -0.54 -1.18
C LEU A 29 5.43 -1.22 -2.36
N GLU A 30 4.66 -2.27 -2.10
CA GLU A 30 3.86 -2.95 -3.10
C GLU A 30 2.77 -2.03 -3.67
N ALA A 31 2.04 -1.30 -2.82
CA ALA A 31 1.04 -0.31 -3.24
C ALA A 31 1.66 0.77 -4.14
N PHE A 32 2.83 1.29 -3.76
CA PHE A 32 3.55 2.28 -4.56
C PHE A 32 3.94 1.72 -5.94
N ARG A 33 4.47 0.50 -6.01
CA ARG A 33 4.81 -0.15 -7.29
C ARG A 33 3.57 -0.41 -8.15
N ALA A 34 2.47 -0.87 -7.54
CA ALA A 34 1.21 -1.07 -8.25
C ALA A 34 0.71 0.25 -8.85
N ARG A 35 0.81 1.36 -8.11
CA ARG A 35 0.44 2.68 -8.59
C ARG A 35 1.27 3.12 -9.79
N GLN A 36 2.59 2.93 -9.73
CA GLN A 36 3.48 3.22 -10.87
C GLN A 36 3.11 2.43 -12.13
N LEU A 37 2.66 1.18 -11.97
CA LEU A 37 2.21 0.35 -13.11
C LEU A 37 0.87 0.83 -13.67
N ALA A 38 -0.08 1.22 -12.81
CA ALA A 38 -1.34 1.82 -13.23
C ALA A 38 -1.11 3.12 -14.00
N ASP A 39 -0.25 4.00 -13.49
CA ASP A 39 0.09 5.27 -14.14
C ASP A 39 0.72 5.04 -15.53
N LYS A 40 1.63 4.06 -15.66
CA LYS A 40 2.21 3.68 -16.96
C LYS A 40 1.15 3.14 -17.93
N ALA A 41 0.20 2.33 -17.45
CA ALA A 41 -0.89 1.81 -18.28
C ALA A 41 -1.81 2.95 -18.76
N ALA A 42 -2.14 3.88 -17.86
CA ALA A 42 -2.93 5.07 -18.19
C ALA A 42 -2.21 5.97 -19.20
N GLN A 43 -0.91 6.20 -19.04
CA GLN A 43 -0.10 6.94 -20.00
C GLN A 43 -0.09 6.27 -21.38
N ALA A 44 0.07 4.94 -21.44
CA ALA A 44 0.05 4.21 -22.70
C ALA A 44 -1.31 4.31 -23.41
N LEU A 45 -2.41 4.15 -22.66
CA LEU A 45 -3.77 4.31 -23.18
C LEU A 45 -4.01 5.74 -23.69
N GLY A 46 -3.68 6.75 -22.89
CA GLY A 46 -3.83 8.15 -23.24
C GLY A 46 -3.01 8.52 -24.48
N TYR A 47 -1.77 8.06 -24.57
CA TYR A 47 -0.91 8.30 -25.73
C TYR A 47 -1.46 7.65 -27.01
N ALA A 48 -1.98 6.41 -26.92
CA ALA A 48 -2.58 5.74 -28.07
C ALA A 48 -3.79 6.53 -28.61
N ILE A 49 -4.68 6.97 -27.72
CA ILE A 49 -5.86 7.77 -28.07
C ILE A 49 -5.44 9.12 -28.66
N PHE A 50 -4.51 9.81 -28.01
CA PHE A 50 -4.00 11.10 -28.48
C PHE A 50 -3.41 10.97 -29.89
N ARG A 51 -2.56 9.97 -30.12
CA ARG A 51 -1.93 9.75 -31.42
C ARG A 51 -2.95 9.46 -32.52
N ALA A 52 -3.95 8.62 -32.25
CA ALA A 52 -5.01 8.32 -33.23
C ALA A 52 -5.78 9.60 -33.61
N ARG A 53 -6.15 10.42 -32.62
CA ARG A 53 -6.80 11.72 -32.86
C ARG A 53 -5.95 12.66 -33.72
N GLN A 54 -4.64 12.74 -33.46
CA GLN A 54 -3.72 13.56 -34.27
C GLN A 54 -3.64 13.10 -35.74
N GLN A 55 -3.92 11.83 -36.01
CA GLN A 55 -3.90 11.24 -37.35
C GLN A 55 -5.28 11.23 -38.01
N GLY A 56 -6.33 11.68 -37.32
CA GLY A 56 -7.71 11.56 -37.80
C GLY A 56 -8.19 10.12 -37.89
N THR A 57 -7.57 9.21 -37.13
CA THR A 57 -7.92 7.78 -37.08
C THR A 57 -8.44 7.40 -35.71
N GLU A 58 -8.99 6.19 -35.61
CA GLU A 58 -9.35 5.59 -34.32
C GLU A 58 -8.30 4.57 -33.89
N VAL A 59 -8.21 4.34 -32.58
CA VAL A 59 -7.39 3.26 -32.03
C VAL A 59 -8.07 1.94 -32.40
N ASP A 60 -7.29 1.00 -32.95
CA ASP A 60 -7.75 -0.36 -33.19
C ASP A 60 -8.45 -0.96 -31.94
N TRP A 61 -9.61 -1.59 -32.15
CA TRP A 61 -10.45 -2.07 -31.06
C TRP A 61 -9.74 -3.07 -30.15
N HIS A 62 -8.99 -4.01 -30.72
CA HIS A 62 -8.24 -5.00 -29.93
C HIS A 62 -7.15 -4.34 -29.09
N THR A 63 -6.46 -3.36 -29.67
CA THR A 63 -5.45 -2.56 -28.98
C THR A 63 -6.06 -1.74 -27.84
N LEU A 64 -7.19 -1.08 -28.10
CA LEU A 64 -7.93 -0.31 -27.09
C LEU A 64 -8.36 -1.21 -25.93
N GLN A 65 -9.01 -2.34 -26.22
CA GLN A 65 -9.47 -3.30 -25.21
C GLN A 65 -8.31 -3.81 -24.35
N ARG A 66 -7.18 -4.18 -24.96
CA ARG A 66 -6.00 -4.64 -24.22
C ARG A 66 -5.47 -3.57 -23.27
N LEU A 67 -5.39 -2.31 -23.71
CA LEU A 67 -4.90 -1.20 -22.88
C LEU A 67 -5.87 -0.85 -21.74
N VAL A 68 -7.18 -0.87 -22.00
CA VAL A 68 -8.22 -0.67 -20.99
C VAL A 68 -8.18 -1.78 -19.94
N ASN A 69 -8.12 -3.04 -20.36
CA ASN A 69 -8.06 -4.17 -19.44
C ASN A 69 -6.79 -4.14 -18.59
N ALA A 70 -5.65 -3.83 -19.21
CA ALA A 70 -4.40 -3.67 -18.48
C ALA A 70 -4.49 -2.55 -17.43
N LEU A 71 -5.10 -1.40 -17.74
CA LEU A 71 -5.31 -0.35 -16.76
C LEU A 71 -6.24 -0.81 -15.63
N ALA A 72 -7.39 -1.40 -15.96
CA ALA A 72 -8.37 -1.87 -14.98
C ALA A 72 -7.78 -2.90 -14.00
N GLU A 73 -6.98 -3.85 -14.49
CA GLU A 73 -6.27 -4.84 -13.65
C GLU A 73 -5.31 -4.16 -12.67
N ARG A 74 -4.55 -3.15 -13.12
CA ARG A 74 -3.62 -2.42 -12.23
C ARG A 74 -4.35 -1.55 -11.22
N GLU A 75 -5.43 -0.91 -11.60
CA GLU A 75 -6.26 -0.13 -10.66
C GLU A 75 -6.91 -1.02 -9.61
N ALA A 76 -7.40 -2.20 -9.99
CA ALA A 76 -7.95 -3.16 -9.02
C ALA A 76 -6.91 -3.60 -8.00
N GLU A 77 -5.66 -3.83 -8.43
CA GLU A 77 -4.57 -4.19 -7.54
C GLU A 77 -4.17 -3.05 -6.60
N VAL A 78 -4.10 -1.81 -7.11
CA VAL A 78 -3.89 -0.62 -6.28
C VAL A 78 -4.95 -0.53 -5.19
N GLN A 79 -6.23 -0.66 -5.56
CA GLN A 79 -7.34 -0.60 -4.59
C GLN A 79 -7.26 -1.72 -3.56
N ARG A 80 -6.83 -2.93 -3.94
CA ARG A 80 -6.63 -4.06 -3.02
C ARG A 80 -5.57 -3.74 -1.96
N LEU A 81 -4.40 -3.29 -2.41
CA LEU A 81 -3.26 -2.96 -1.54
C LEU A 81 -3.54 -1.73 -0.66
N GLU A 82 -4.24 -0.72 -1.20
CA GLU A 82 -4.69 0.42 -0.41
C GLU A 82 -5.66 -0.01 0.69
N LYS A 83 -6.63 -0.90 0.40
CA LYS A 83 -7.54 -1.44 1.43
C LYS A 83 -6.78 -2.20 2.52
N GLU A 84 -5.77 -2.99 2.15
CA GLU A 84 -4.92 -3.71 3.10
C GLU A 84 -4.19 -2.73 4.04
N LEU A 85 -3.61 -1.66 3.50
CA LEU A 85 -2.97 -0.61 4.30
C LEU A 85 -3.94 0.10 5.26
N HIS A 86 -5.16 0.41 4.83
CA HIS A 86 -6.17 1.02 5.71
C HIS A 86 -6.63 0.06 6.83
N GLY A 87 -6.65 -1.25 6.55
CA GLY A 87 -6.91 -2.28 7.56
C GLY A 87 -5.79 -2.42 8.59
N HIS A 88 -4.53 -2.18 8.20
CA HIS A 88 -3.39 -2.16 9.13
C HIS A 88 -3.33 -0.86 9.97
N GLY A 89 -3.68 0.29 9.40
CA GLY A 89 -3.64 1.59 10.09
C GLY A 89 -4.66 1.76 11.22
N THR A 90 -5.72 0.96 11.27
CA THR A 90 -6.70 0.95 12.37
C THR A 90 -6.25 0.14 13.59
N ALA A 91 -5.16 -0.64 13.46
CA ALA A 91 -4.55 -1.40 14.55
C ALA A 91 -3.32 -0.68 15.14
N ALA A 92 -3.28 0.66 15.10
CA ALA A 92 -2.23 1.40 15.80
C ALA A 92 -2.37 1.16 17.31
N PRO A 93 -1.28 0.75 18.00
CA PRO A 93 -1.32 0.47 19.43
C PRO A 93 -1.62 1.77 20.18
N GLU A 94 -2.65 1.71 21.02
CA GLU A 94 -2.95 2.68 22.06
C GLU A 94 -1.64 3.05 22.78
N SER A 95 -1.19 4.29 22.60
CA SER A 95 -0.05 4.85 23.31
C SER A 95 -0.25 4.58 24.81
N PRO A 96 0.72 3.97 25.53
CA PRO A 96 0.56 3.76 26.95
C PRO A 96 0.36 5.13 27.64
N PRO A 97 -0.58 5.24 28.61
CA PRO A 97 -0.84 6.50 29.29
C PRO A 97 0.45 7.03 29.94
N PRO A 98 0.70 8.36 29.92
CA PRO A 98 1.86 8.95 30.56
C PRO A 98 1.78 8.68 32.07
N GLY A 99 2.94 8.33 32.64
CA GLY A 99 3.07 7.72 33.96
C GLY A 99 2.27 8.40 35.07
N GLU A 100 1.63 7.57 35.88
CA GLU A 100 1.19 7.95 37.22
C GLU A 100 2.43 8.32 38.04
N GLU A 101 2.64 9.63 38.23
CA GLU A 101 3.58 10.16 39.22
C GLU A 101 3.16 9.67 40.63
N PRO A 102 4.07 9.12 41.45
CA PRO A 102 3.74 8.73 42.80
C PRO A 102 3.50 9.98 43.65
N ARG A 103 2.24 10.25 43.99
CA ARG A 103 1.91 11.21 45.04
C ARG A 103 2.40 10.66 46.37
N SER A 104 3.34 11.39 46.96
CA SER A 104 3.78 11.25 48.36
C SER A 104 2.70 11.71 49.33
#